data_AF-G3X3H1-F1
#
_entry.id   AF-G3X3H1-F1
#
_cell.length_a   1.000
_cell.length_b   1.000
_cell.length_c   1.000
_cell.angle_alpha   90.00
_cell.angle_beta   90.00
_cell.angle_gamma   90.00
#
_symmetry.space_group_name_H-M   'P 1'
#
loop_
_entity.id
_entity.type
_entity.pdbx_description
1 polymer ?
#
loop_
_entity_poly.entity_id
_entity_poly.type
_entity_poly.pdbx_seq_one_letter_code
_entity_poly.pdbx_strand_id
1 'polypeptide(L)'
;METAGRRARPNTRGWRRGKIRNASNPRRPDSDPGPHLGWRSNPEPNPCSLSSLRSRPPPDREPNPDPGPYKAPGPDPEPGPGLDFVSDPDPNSNPGPDCGPGPGPGPSPGPGPGPGSAPGQAPGMLRDETLDGATVPSLWRGSLEIRSEPKSCQTASISTSEGACQAREQVDAEVQTDPPFPVALRYASQQDIPGLASFLRRVENLIIRELDKNWQSHAFDGFEVNWTEQQQTVTCQHTLCYPLAQAQKLQVTSVSWNATGSVVACSYGRLDDGDWSTEKSFVCTWNLDRRGLNPKQPSAVVEVPSSVMCLAFHPTQPSHIAGGLYSGEVLVWDMSRPEDSLLWRTGMTDDTHTDPVYQVAWLPEPRHSHRFQLLSVSTDGKVLLWQAAGSGQLQLTEGFALVVQQIPRNTKLKKPTRGETEVGVTALAFSSFDPSLFILGTEGGFPLKCSTAVEVAALTRMPSSLPLRAPAQFTFSPHGGPIYSVSCSPFHRNLFLSAGTDGHIHLYSMLQAQPLTSLQLSHKYLFSVRWSPVRPLVFAAASGEGDIQLFDLRKSSQKPTVSIKQTPDESPVYCLEFNLQQTQLLAAGDAKGVVKIWQLSTEFTEQAPRETEDLDQLATEVAS
;
A
#
# COMPACT_ATOMS: atom_id res chain seq x y z
N MET A 1 43.94 -14.10 53.01
CA MET A 1 44.91 -14.48 51.96
C MET A 1 44.39 -13.89 50.67
N GLU A 2 44.75 -12.64 50.38
CA GLU A 2 45.89 -12.27 49.49
C GLU A 2 45.54 -12.60 48.03
N THR A 3 45.57 -11.71 47.03
CA THR A 3 46.22 -10.40 46.89
C THR A 3 45.64 -9.67 45.67
N ALA A 4 45.78 -8.34 45.69
CA ALA A 4 45.43 -7.38 44.63
C ALA A 4 46.38 -7.44 43.41
N GLY A 5 45.93 -6.87 42.28
CA GLY A 5 46.79 -6.55 41.13
C GLY A 5 46.15 -5.53 40.18
N ARG A 6 46.66 -4.29 40.20
CA ARG A 6 46.24 -3.10 39.43
C ARG A 6 47.07 -2.92 38.14
N ARG A 7 46.50 -2.13 37.20
CA ARG A 7 47.14 -1.33 36.10
C ARG A 7 47.64 -2.15 34.88
N ALA A 8 47.63 -1.65 33.63
CA ALA A 8 47.65 -0.30 33.09
C ALA A 8 47.06 -0.23 31.65
N ARG A 9 46.62 0.97 31.22
CA ARG A 9 46.53 1.36 29.79
C ARG A 9 47.95 1.66 29.25
N PRO A 10 48.14 1.61 27.92
CA PRO A 10 48.34 2.89 27.23
C PRO A 10 47.66 3.00 25.85
N ASN A 11 47.35 4.27 25.51
CA ASN A 11 47.13 4.79 24.16
C ASN A 11 48.36 4.53 23.27
N THR A 12 48.18 4.33 21.96
CA THR A 12 48.52 5.31 20.90
C THR A 12 48.33 4.77 19.48
N ARG A 13 47.63 5.57 18.66
CA ARG A 13 47.84 5.92 17.23
C ARG A 13 48.56 4.95 16.29
N GLY A 14 47.93 4.72 15.13
CA GLY A 14 48.62 4.24 13.94
C GLY A 14 47.74 4.00 12.72
N TRP A 15 47.08 5.03 12.19
CA TRP A 15 46.54 4.96 10.82
C TRP A 15 47.70 4.98 9.82
N ARG A 16 47.87 3.90 9.05
CA ARG A 16 48.66 3.92 7.81
C ARG A 16 47.81 3.39 6.65
N ARG A 17 47.59 4.29 5.69
CA ARG A 17 47.24 3.96 4.30
C ARG A 17 48.39 3.16 3.67
N GLY A 18 48.05 2.07 3.01
CA GLY A 18 48.91 1.36 2.06
C GLY A 18 48.12 0.99 0.80
N LYS A 19 48.24 1.82 -0.25
CA LYS A 19 48.05 1.38 -1.64
C LYS A 19 49.16 0.37 -1.94
N ILE A 20 48.88 -0.68 -2.73
CA ILE A 20 49.68 -1.14 -3.89
C ILE A 20 49.13 -2.46 -4.49
N ARG A 21 48.80 -2.35 -5.79
CA ARG A 21 48.99 -3.26 -6.95
C ARG A 21 48.23 -4.60 -7.12
N ASN A 22 47.40 -4.56 -8.16
CA ASN A 22 47.35 -5.46 -9.33
C ASN A 22 48.38 -6.58 -9.44
N ALA A 23 47.87 -7.80 -9.58
CA ALA A 23 48.32 -8.94 -10.38
C ALA A 23 47.25 -10.04 -10.18
N SER A 24 46.88 -10.97 -11.05
CA SER A 24 47.13 -11.27 -12.47
C SER A 24 46.31 -12.55 -12.74
N ASN A 25 45.68 -12.61 -13.91
CA ASN A 25 44.87 -13.69 -14.45
C ASN A 25 45.61 -15.06 -14.55
N PRO A 26 44.91 -16.20 -14.45
CA PRO A 26 45.25 -17.38 -15.26
C PRO A 26 44.01 -17.93 -15.98
N ARG A 27 43.96 -17.85 -17.32
CA ARG A 27 44.29 -18.91 -18.31
C ARG A 27 43.21 -19.98 -18.51
N ARG A 28 42.58 -19.92 -19.69
CA ARG A 28 41.95 -21.02 -20.45
C ARG A 28 42.99 -22.08 -20.86
N PRO A 29 42.51 -23.25 -21.31
CA PRO A 29 43.05 -23.88 -22.51
C PRO A 29 41.97 -24.16 -23.57
N ASP A 30 42.33 -23.90 -24.82
CA ASP A 30 41.63 -24.26 -26.07
C ASP A 30 42.46 -25.32 -26.84
N SER A 31 41.84 -25.91 -27.87
CA SER A 31 42.36 -26.75 -29.00
C SER A 31 42.27 -28.28 -28.81
N ASP A 32 41.84 -29.14 -29.75
CA ASP A 32 41.21 -29.15 -31.10
C ASP A 32 41.18 -30.67 -31.55
N PRO A 33 40.93 -31.14 -32.80
CA PRO A 33 39.69 -31.14 -33.60
C PRO A 33 39.36 -32.49 -34.37
N GLY A 34 38.13 -32.60 -34.92
CA GLY A 34 37.72 -33.31 -36.18
C GLY A 34 37.54 -34.85 -36.21
N PRO A 35 36.95 -35.48 -37.28
CA PRO A 35 36.37 -34.92 -38.51
C PRO A 35 35.02 -35.53 -39.08
N HIS A 36 34.39 -34.75 -39.98
CA HIS A 36 33.69 -35.03 -41.27
C HIS A 36 32.66 -36.16 -41.54
N LEU A 37 31.48 -35.76 -42.06
CA LEU A 37 30.80 -36.15 -43.34
C LEU A 37 29.37 -35.50 -43.35
N GLY A 38 29.00 -34.47 -44.15
CA GLY A 38 28.65 -34.46 -45.59
C GLY A 38 27.26 -35.11 -45.84
N TRP A 39 26.19 -34.54 -46.42
CA TRP A 39 26.00 -33.65 -47.59
C TRP A 39 24.50 -33.21 -47.76
N ARG A 40 24.29 -32.09 -48.50
CA ARG A 40 23.12 -31.65 -49.35
C ARG A 40 21.79 -31.25 -48.67
N SER A 41 21.25 -30.02 -48.74
CA SER A 41 20.88 -29.05 -49.82
C SER A 41 19.45 -29.22 -50.41
N ASN A 42 18.48 -28.42 -49.90
CA ASN A 42 17.29 -27.72 -50.48
C ASN A 42 16.37 -28.38 -51.55
N PRO A 43 15.19 -27.81 -51.92
CA PRO A 43 14.16 -27.02 -51.18
C PRO A 43 12.68 -27.42 -51.52
N GLU A 44 11.72 -26.99 -50.67
CA GLU A 44 10.26 -26.72 -50.88
C GLU A 44 9.39 -27.60 -51.85
N PRO A 45 8.13 -27.21 -52.21
CA PRO A 45 6.89 -27.48 -51.46
C PRO A 45 5.85 -28.22 -52.34
N ASN A 46 4.73 -28.74 -51.79
CA ASN A 46 3.40 -28.81 -52.45
C ASN A 46 2.30 -29.62 -51.70
N PRO A 47 1.01 -29.53 -52.11
CA PRO A 47 -0.12 -29.29 -51.21
C PRO A 47 -1.30 -30.27 -51.43
N CYS A 48 -2.53 -29.83 -51.09
CA CYS A 48 -3.86 -30.40 -51.39
C CYS A 48 -4.29 -31.57 -50.48
N SER A 49 -5.55 -31.75 -50.06
CA SER A 49 -6.88 -31.34 -50.58
C SER A 49 -7.94 -31.64 -49.50
N LEU A 50 -8.84 -30.70 -49.16
CA LEU A 50 -10.26 -30.58 -49.59
C LEU A 50 -11.25 -31.69 -49.15
N SER A 51 -12.23 -31.30 -48.33
CA SER A 51 -13.68 -31.52 -48.53
C SER A 51 -14.45 -30.68 -47.49
N SER A 52 -15.04 -29.53 -47.84
CA SER A 52 -16.34 -29.27 -48.47
C SER A 52 -17.56 -29.60 -47.60
N LEU A 53 -18.21 -28.56 -47.03
CA LEU A 53 -19.67 -28.54 -46.77
C LEU A 53 -20.20 -27.08 -46.74
N ARG A 54 -20.80 -26.73 -47.89
CA ARG A 54 -21.94 -25.83 -48.18
C ARG A 54 -22.24 -24.61 -47.30
N SER A 55 -22.11 -23.47 -47.98
CA SER A 55 -22.67 -22.14 -47.73
C SER A 55 -24.19 -22.05 -47.90
N ARG A 56 -24.85 -21.27 -47.02
CA ARG A 56 -26.19 -20.65 -47.21
C ARG A 56 -26.15 -19.17 -46.76
N PRO A 57 -27.03 -18.30 -47.31
CA PRO A 57 -26.82 -16.85 -47.44
C PRO A 57 -27.21 -16.03 -46.19
N PRO A 58 -26.83 -14.73 -46.10
CA PRO A 58 -27.12 -13.89 -44.95
C PRO A 58 -28.59 -13.42 -44.95
N PRO A 59 -29.20 -13.17 -43.77
CA PRO A 59 -30.55 -12.62 -43.70
C PRO A 59 -30.55 -11.09 -43.89
N ASP A 60 -31.72 -10.65 -44.35
CA ASP A 60 -32.05 -9.33 -44.87
C ASP A 60 -31.88 -8.16 -43.89
N ARG A 61 -31.52 -7.02 -44.48
CA ARG A 61 -31.55 -5.69 -43.88
C ARG A 61 -33.01 -5.22 -43.76
N GLU A 62 -33.43 -4.88 -42.56
CA GLU A 62 -34.61 -4.03 -42.34
C GLU A 62 -34.19 -2.57 -42.00
N PRO A 63 -35.05 -1.59 -42.34
CA PRO A 63 -34.63 -0.23 -42.66
C PRO A 63 -34.55 0.71 -41.44
N ASN A 64 -33.62 1.67 -41.55
CA ASN A 64 -33.48 2.83 -40.66
C ASN A 64 -34.82 3.58 -40.52
N PRO A 65 -35.22 3.99 -39.30
CA PRO A 65 -36.23 5.02 -39.14
C PRO A 65 -35.63 6.42 -39.44
N ASP A 66 -36.38 7.20 -40.22
CA ASP A 66 -36.07 8.56 -40.65
C ASP A 66 -35.72 9.52 -39.50
N PRO A 67 -34.79 10.46 -39.70
CA PRO A 67 -34.52 11.53 -38.75
C PRO A 67 -35.61 12.62 -38.86
N GLY A 68 -36.43 12.73 -37.81
CA GLY A 68 -37.33 13.88 -37.62
C GLY A 68 -36.55 15.20 -37.45
N PRO A 69 -37.22 16.35 -37.67
CA PRO A 69 -36.55 17.61 -37.98
C PRO A 69 -35.83 18.23 -36.79
N TYR A 70 -34.62 18.72 -37.08
CA TYR A 70 -33.80 19.59 -36.24
C TYR A 70 -34.62 20.78 -35.71
N LYS A 71 -34.84 20.83 -34.39
CA LYS A 71 -35.10 22.09 -33.68
C LYS A 71 -33.75 22.70 -33.30
N ALA A 72 -33.48 23.88 -33.86
CA ALA A 72 -32.33 24.69 -33.53
C ALA A 72 -32.29 24.99 -32.01
N PRO A 73 -31.15 24.80 -31.33
CA PRO A 73 -30.92 25.42 -30.03
C PRO A 73 -30.75 26.94 -30.24
N GLY A 74 -31.44 27.73 -29.41
CA GLY A 74 -31.36 29.18 -29.42
C GLY A 74 -29.97 29.69 -29.02
N PRO A 75 -29.68 30.99 -29.27
CA PRO A 75 -28.36 31.56 -29.05
C PRO A 75 -28.00 31.59 -27.57
N ASP A 76 -26.75 31.23 -27.26
CA ASP A 76 -26.13 31.38 -25.95
C ASP A 76 -26.19 32.85 -25.47
N PRO A 77 -26.45 33.11 -24.18
CA PRO A 77 -26.42 34.45 -23.64
C PRO A 77 -24.98 34.95 -23.47
N GLU A 78 -24.75 36.20 -23.87
CA GLU A 78 -23.49 36.93 -23.68
C GLU A 78 -23.05 37.00 -22.20
N PRO A 79 -21.73 37.06 -21.92
CA PRO A 79 -21.23 37.27 -20.57
C PRO A 79 -21.45 38.73 -20.14
N GLY A 80 -22.31 38.93 -19.14
CA GLY A 80 -22.50 40.21 -18.47
C GLY A 80 -21.27 40.61 -17.62
N PRO A 81 -21.05 41.93 -17.40
CA PRO A 81 -19.82 42.47 -16.84
C PRO A 81 -19.67 42.17 -15.35
N GLY A 82 -18.42 41.93 -14.94
CA GLY A 82 -18.00 41.71 -13.56
C GLY A 82 -18.34 42.89 -12.66
N LEU A 83 -18.91 42.56 -11.50
CA LEU A 83 -19.07 43.48 -10.38
C LEU A 83 -17.87 43.33 -9.46
N ASP A 84 -17.02 44.34 -9.46
CA ASP A 84 -15.96 44.56 -8.47
C ASP A 84 -16.60 44.76 -7.09
N PHE A 85 -16.42 43.78 -6.20
CA PHE A 85 -16.69 43.97 -4.78
C PHE A 85 -15.43 44.45 -4.08
N VAL A 86 -15.37 45.77 -3.90
CA VAL A 86 -14.54 46.45 -2.91
C VAL A 86 -14.98 45.98 -1.53
N SER A 87 -14.06 45.40 -0.76
CA SER A 87 -14.23 45.12 0.67
C SER A 87 -13.42 46.13 1.46
N ASP A 88 -14.12 47.01 2.19
CA ASP A 88 -13.55 47.84 3.23
C ASP A 88 -13.19 46.97 4.47
N PRO A 89 -12.11 47.30 5.21
CA PRO A 89 -11.64 46.50 6.33
C PRO A 89 -12.31 46.85 7.67
N ASP A 90 -12.55 45.82 8.49
CA ASP A 90 -13.02 45.94 9.88
C ASP A 90 -11.95 46.59 10.81
N PRO A 91 -12.35 47.49 11.74
CA PRO A 91 -11.44 48.16 12.65
C PRO A 91 -11.44 47.46 14.02
N ASN A 92 -10.59 46.44 14.22
CA ASN A 92 -10.18 46.04 15.58
C ASN A 92 -8.97 45.09 15.59
N SER A 93 -7.76 45.65 15.59
CA SER A 93 -6.57 44.94 16.08
C SER A 93 -5.55 45.94 16.62
N ASN A 94 -5.26 45.82 17.92
CA ASN A 94 -4.24 46.56 18.65
C ASN A 94 -2.83 46.20 18.12
N PRO A 95 -1.87 47.15 18.06
CA PRO A 95 -0.53 46.88 17.53
C PRO A 95 0.40 46.27 18.58
N GLY A 96 0.98 45.12 18.28
CA GLY A 96 2.16 44.55 18.95
C GLY A 96 3.46 45.06 18.29
N PRO A 97 4.61 44.99 18.98
CA PRO A 97 5.73 45.89 18.75
C PRO A 97 6.58 45.56 17.52
N ASP A 98 7.05 46.63 16.87
CA ASP A 98 8.08 46.67 15.84
C ASP A 98 9.36 45.95 16.28
N CYS A 99 9.79 44.96 15.49
CA CYS A 99 11.15 44.46 15.46
C CYS A 99 11.79 44.86 14.14
N GLY A 100 12.70 45.84 14.19
CA GLY A 100 13.45 46.32 13.04
C GLY A 100 14.42 45.28 12.43
N PRO A 101 14.90 45.51 11.21
CA PRO A 101 15.80 44.59 10.52
C PRO A 101 17.23 44.73 11.05
N GLY A 102 17.75 43.64 11.63
CA GLY A 102 19.16 43.47 11.99
C GLY A 102 19.97 42.82 10.85
N PRO A 103 21.32 42.92 10.90
CA PRO A 103 22.18 42.99 9.73
C PRO A 103 22.58 41.62 9.15
N GLY A 104 22.82 41.60 7.84
CA GLY A 104 23.32 40.43 7.11
C GLY A 104 24.75 40.04 7.49
N PRO A 105 25.13 38.75 7.37
CA PRO A 105 26.46 38.28 7.70
C PRO A 105 27.45 38.53 6.57
N GLY A 106 28.55 39.22 6.89
CA GLY A 106 29.74 39.34 6.05
C GLY A 106 30.62 38.08 6.10
N PRO A 107 31.51 37.89 5.11
CA PRO A 107 32.32 36.68 4.95
C PRO A 107 33.60 36.67 5.81
N SER A 108 34.00 35.46 6.22
CA SER A 108 35.19 35.15 7.03
C SER A 108 36.47 34.98 6.17
N PRO A 109 37.67 35.04 6.78
CA PRO A 109 38.90 35.52 6.13
C PRO A 109 39.87 34.42 5.68
N GLY A 110 40.71 34.75 4.69
CA GLY A 110 41.93 34.02 4.33
C GLY A 110 43.18 34.51 5.10
N PRO A 111 44.27 33.72 5.16
CA PRO A 111 45.43 34.03 5.98
C PRO A 111 46.42 34.96 5.26
N GLY A 112 47.08 35.84 6.05
CA GLY A 112 48.01 36.87 5.59
C GLY A 112 49.49 36.45 5.45
N PRO A 113 50.46 37.33 5.75
CA PRO A 113 51.20 38.08 4.72
C PRO A 113 52.74 37.97 4.82
N GLY A 114 53.46 38.58 3.88
CA GLY A 114 54.89 38.88 3.97
C GLY A 114 55.25 40.23 3.31
N PRO A 115 56.30 40.95 3.76
CA PRO A 115 56.33 42.42 3.75
C PRO A 115 57.48 43.06 2.93
N GLY A 116 57.43 44.39 2.78
CA GLY A 116 58.59 45.25 2.45
C GLY A 116 58.25 46.39 1.48
N SER A 117 57.97 47.61 1.96
CA SER A 117 58.88 48.78 2.00
C SER A 117 59.19 49.41 0.63
N ALA A 118 59.12 50.72 0.34
CA ALA A 118 58.78 51.97 1.04
C ALA A 118 58.68 53.07 -0.08
N PRO A 119 59.01 54.36 0.19
CA PRO A 119 58.16 55.55 0.40
C PRO A 119 57.99 56.38 -0.91
N GLY A 120 57.29 57.52 -1.03
CA GLY A 120 56.67 58.51 -0.15
C GLY A 120 56.63 59.87 -0.87
N GLN A 121 55.62 60.70 -0.54
CA GLN A 121 55.48 62.16 -0.80
C GLN A 121 55.37 62.65 -2.27
N ALA A 122 54.65 63.69 -2.66
CA ALA A 122 53.52 64.51 -2.18
C ALA A 122 53.14 65.42 -3.40
N PRO A 123 51.96 66.07 -3.44
CA PRO A 123 51.32 66.46 -4.70
C PRO A 123 51.52 67.94 -5.11
N GLY A 124 51.33 68.23 -6.40
CA GLY A 124 51.17 69.56 -7.01
C GLY A 124 51.39 69.46 -8.52
N MET A 125 50.84 70.25 -9.44
CA MET A 125 49.85 71.32 -9.50
C MET A 125 49.64 71.54 -11.02
N LEU A 126 48.43 71.89 -11.48
CA LEU A 126 48.05 72.06 -12.90
C LEU A 126 48.90 73.13 -13.65
N ARG A 127 49.29 72.87 -14.91
CA ARG A 127 49.59 73.88 -15.94
C ARG A 127 49.31 73.40 -17.38
N ASP A 128 48.70 74.29 -18.16
CA ASP A 128 48.58 74.28 -19.63
C ASP A 128 49.94 74.56 -20.29
N GLU A 129 50.22 73.90 -21.42
CA GLU A 129 51.23 74.37 -22.38
C GLU A 129 50.73 74.29 -23.83
N THR A 130 51.00 75.39 -24.54
CA THR A 130 50.61 75.76 -25.91
C THR A 130 51.49 75.12 -26.98
N LEU A 131 50.89 74.77 -28.13
CA LEU A 131 51.55 74.24 -29.34
C LEU A 131 52.23 75.35 -30.16
N ASP A 132 53.44 75.09 -30.67
CA ASP A 132 54.18 75.99 -31.57
C ASP A 132 54.17 75.53 -33.04
N GLY A 133 53.74 76.45 -33.92
CA GLY A 133 54.42 76.85 -35.15
C GLY A 133 54.45 75.92 -36.38
N ALA A 134 53.56 76.18 -37.36
CA ALA A 134 53.72 75.71 -38.74
C ALA A 134 54.59 76.69 -39.56
N THR A 135 55.54 76.17 -40.36
CA THR A 135 56.20 76.93 -41.44
C THR A 135 56.31 76.09 -42.72
N VAL A 136 56.00 76.70 -43.87
CA VAL A 136 56.21 76.16 -45.23
C VAL A 136 56.87 77.26 -46.07
N PRO A 137 58.05 77.01 -46.65
CA PRO A 137 58.21 77.26 -48.10
C PRO A 137 59.18 76.25 -48.77
N SER A 138 58.83 75.57 -49.87
CA SER A 138 58.66 76.02 -51.27
C SER A 138 59.95 76.53 -51.94
N LEU A 139 60.67 75.66 -52.67
CA LEU A 139 61.59 76.04 -53.76
C LEU A 139 61.66 74.88 -54.77
N TRP A 140 60.72 74.81 -55.71
CA TRP A 140 60.87 75.30 -57.09
C TRP A 140 62.15 74.83 -57.81
N ARG A 141 61.90 73.95 -58.79
CA ARG A 141 62.76 73.62 -59.94
C ARG A 141 63.88 72.58 -59.71
N GLY A 142 63.46 71.32 -59.56
CA GLY A 142 64.25 70.13 -59.90
C GLY A 142 63.32 69.09 -60.53
N SER A 143 63.54 68.78 -61.80
CA SER A 143 62.99 67.69 -62.63
C SER A 143 61.69 66.97 -62.18
N LEU A 144 60.64 67.08 -63.00
CA LEU A 144 59.50 66.17 -63.00
C LEU A 144 59.97 64.73 -63.25
N GLU A 145 60.02 63.90 -62.21
CA GLU A 145 59.92 62.44 -62.36
C GLU A 145 58.43 62.08 -62.35
N ILE A 146 57.92 61.51 -63.46
CA ILE A 146 56.58 60.90 -63.50
C ILE A 146 56.66 59.57 -62.76
N ARG A 147 56.51 59.62 -61.43
CA ARG A 147 56.35 58.42 -60.59
C ARG A 147 54.88 58.03 -60.55
N SER A 148 54.52 56.91 -61.19
CA SER A 148 53.25 56.24 -60.89
C SER A 148 53.43 55.42 -59.62
N GLU A 149 52.95 55.93 -58.48
CA GLU A 149 52.91 55.11 -57.27
C GLU A 149 51.59 54.33 -57.22
N PRO A 150 51.62 52.98 -57.17
CA PRO A 150 50.43 52.18 -56.95
C PRO A 150 49.92 52.46 -55.54
N LYS A 151 48.75 53.09 -55.42
CA LYS A 151 48.07 53.30 -54.14
C LYS A 151 46.92 52.32 -54.04
N SER A 152 47.01 51.36 -53.12
CA SER A 152 45.86 50.62 -52.64
C SER A 152 45.41 51.21 -51.31
N CYS A 153 44.09 51.40 -51.17
CA CYS A 153 43.49 51.83 -49.92
C CYS A 153 42.79 50.62 -49.30
N GLN A 154 43.00 50.40 -48.01
CA GLN A 154 42.29 49.37 -47.25
C GLN A 154 41.60 50.03 -46.06
N THR A 155 40.31 49.75 -45.86
CA THR A 155 39.56 50.21 -44.70
C THR A 155 39.87 49.35 -43.48
N ALA A 156 39.90 49.96 -42.29
CA ALA A 156 40.12 49.25 -41.04
C ALA A 156 39.00 48.23 -40.77
N SER A 157 39.34 47.08 -40.22
CA SER A 157 38.39 46.02 -39.89
C SER A 157 37.44 46.45 -38.77
N ILE A 158 36.16 46.09 -38.89
CA ILE A 158 35.14 46.35 -37.87
C ILE A 158 35.16 45.18 -36.87
N SER A 159 35.30 45.50 -35.58
CA SER A 159 35.15 44.51 -34.50
C SER A 159 33.71 44.46 -34.02
N THR A 160 33.10 43.27 -34.01
CA THR A 160 31.81 43.02 -33.38
C THR A 160 31.99 42.24 -32.08
N SER A 161 31.20 42.57 -31.06
CA SER A 161 31.11 41.80 -29.82
C SER A 161 29.67 41.30 -29.62
N GLU A 162 29.52 40.02 -29.28
CA GLU A 162 28.22 39.46 -28.93
C GLU A 162 27.78 39.95 -27.55
N GLY A 163 26.54 40.43 -27.45
CA GLY A 163 25.90 40.80 -26.19
C GLY A 163 24.55 40.10 -26.10
N ALA A 164 24.32 39.37 -25.01
CA ALA A 164 23.04 38.76 -24.69
C ALA A 164 22.50 39.37 -23.39
N CYS A 165 21.20 39.64 -23.33
CA CYS A 165 20.50 40.00 -22.10
C CYS A 165 19.32 39.04 -21.89
N GLN A 166 19.22 38.45 -20.71
CA GLN A 166 18.12 37.57 -20.33
C GLN A 166 17.28 38.28 -19.26
N ALA A 167 15.96 38.38 -19.48
CA ALA A 167 15.11 39.28 -18.70
C ALA A 167 14.60 38.69 -17.38
N ARG A 168 14.71 37.38 -17.15
CA ARG A 168 14.57 36.74 -15.83
C ARG A 168 14.87 35.25 -15.92
N GLU A 169 15.57 34.73 -14.91
CA GLU A 169 15.69 33.30 -14.66
C GLU A 169 14.56 32.89 -13.72
N GLN A 170 13.79 31.87 -14.11
CA GLN A 170 12.75 31.29 -13.25
C GLN A 170 13.31 30.01 -12.63
N VAL A 171 13.05 29.84 -11.34
CA VAL A 171 13.43 28.65 -10.57
C VAL A 171 12.18 28.13 -9.88
N ASP A 172 11.99 26.81 -9.93
CA ASP A 172 10.89 26.16 -9.25
C ASP A 172 11.08 26.22 -7.73
N ALA A 173 10.00 26.48 -7.00
CA ALA A 173 9.97 26.44 -5.55
C ALA A 173 8.80 25.55 -5.11
N GLU A 174 9.12 24.53 -4.32
CA GLU A 174 8.13 23.64 -3.71
C GLU A 174 8.05 23.95 -2.22
N VAL A 175 6.84 24.15 -1.71
CA VAL A 175 6.57 24.37 -0.29
C VAL A 175 5.54 23.35 0.19
N GLN A 176 5.85 22.67 1.29
CA GLN A 176 4.90 21.81 1.98
C GLN A 176 4.60 22.45 3.33
N THR A 177 3.32 22.70 3.60
CA THR A 177 2.90 23.22 4.91
C THR A 177 2.97 22.08 5.92
N ASP A 178 3.86 22.21 6.90
CA ASP A 178 3.90 21.27 8.02
C ASP A 178 2.60 21.40 8.84
N PRO A 179 1.94 20.28 9.22
CA PRO A 179 0.82 20.36 10.13
C PRO A 179 1.30 20.95 11.47
N PRO A 180 0.50 21.82 12.11
CA PRO A 180 0.87 22.37 13.41
C PRO A 180 1.12 21.23 14.40
N PHE A 181 2.23 21.30 15.16
CA PHE A 181 2.59 20.30 16.16
C PHE A 181 1.39 19.93 17.04
N PRO A 182 1.20 18.64 17.39
CA PRO A 182 0.11 18.26 18.28
C PRO A 182 0.26 19.03 19.59
N VAL A 183 -0.71 19.89 19.86
CA VAL A 183 -0.87 20.52 21.17
C VAL A 183 -1.01 19.36 22.14
N ALA A 184 0.04 19.08 22.92
CA ALA A 184 -0.04 18.10 23.98
C ALA A 184 -1.31 18.41 24.78
N LEU A 185 -2.15 17.40 25.04
CA LEU A 185 -3.22 17.49 26.02
C LEU A 185 -2.56 17.89 27.34
N ARG A 186 -2.48 19.20 27.59
CA ARG A 186 -1.98 19.75 28.84
C ARG A 186 -3.04 19.44 29.87
N TYR A 187 -2.92 18.27 30.50
CA TYR A 187 -3.64 18.00 31.74
C TYR A 187 -3.23 19.07 32.75
N ALA A 188 -4.20 19.94 33.04
CA ALA A 188 -4.24 20.91 34.13
C ALA A 188 -2.90 21.61 34.44
N SER A 189 -2.48 22.54 33.58
CA SER A 189 -1.53 23.57 34.04
C SER A 189 -2.26 24.51 35.01
N GLN A 190 -1.99 24.38 36.31
CA GLN A 190 -2.22 25.40 37.36
C GLN A 190 -3.44 26.30 37.13
N GLN A 191 -4.63 25.71 36.98
CA GLN A 191 -5.86 26.51 36.96
C GLN A 191 -6.18 26.97 38.38
N ASP A 192 -6.79 28.14 38.50
CA ASP A 192 -7.44 28.60 39.73
C ASP A 192 -8.57 27.62 40.09
N ILE A 193 -8.22 26.56 40.84
CA ILE A 193 -9.12 25.48 41.24
C ILE A 193 -10.38 26.04 41.93
N PRO A 194 -10.26 27.02 42.86
CA PRO A 194 -11.44 27.73 43.40
C PRO A 194 -12.32 28.39 42.34
N GLY A 195 -11.73 29.12 41.39
CA GLY A 195 -12.44 29.76 40.28
C GLY A 195 -13.19 28.76 39.40
N LEU A 196 -12.52 27.67 39.01
CA LEU A 196 -13.13 26.58 38.23
C LEU A 196 -14.27 25.91 39.01
N ALA A 197 -14.07 25.60 40.29
CA ALA A 197 -15.11 25.00 41.12
C ALA A 197 -16.34 25.93 41.27
N SER A 198 -16.12 27.25 41.36
CA SER A 198 -17.20 28.23 41.42
C SER A 198 -17.98 28.33 40.11
N PHE A 199 -17.30 28.16 38.96
CA PHE A 199 -17.92 28.10 37.65
C PHE A 199 -18.74 26.82 37.49
N LEU A 200 -18.14 25.66 37.80
CA LEU A 200 -18.81 24.36 37.69
C LEU A 200 -20.08 24.31 38.56
N ARG A 201 -20.01 24.72 39.84
CA ARG A 201 -21.20 24.74 40.72
C ARG A 201 -22.33 25.66 40.21
N ARG A 202 -21.98 26.72 39.49
CA ARG A 202 -22.96 27.66 38.92
C ARG A 202 -23.66 27.06 37.71
N VAL A 203 -22.93 26.31 36.90
CA VAL A 203 -23.39 25.79 35.61
C VAL A 203 -23.97 24.38 35.72
N GLU A 204 -23.51 23.58 36.68
CA GLU A 204 -23.90 22.18 36.91
C GLU A 204 -25.41 22.00 37.00
N ASN A 205 -26.08 22.71 37.92
CA ASN A 205 -27.53 22.59 38.09
C ASN A 205 -28.33 23.03 36.86
N LEU A 206 -27.83 24.03 36.11
CA LEU A 206 -28.46 24.48 34.88
C LEU A 206 -28.31 23.42 33.77
N ILE A 207 -27.10 22.90 33.58
CA ILE A 207 -26.82 21.89 32.55
C ILE A 207 -27.55 20.58 32.87
N ILE A 208 -27.49 20.08 34.11
CA ILE A 208 -28.18 18.84 34.51
C ILE A 208 -29.68 18.98 34.22
N ARG A 209 -30.29 20.09 34.63
CA ARG A 209 -31.72 20.32 34.41
C ARG A 209 -32.08 20.35 32.92
N GLU A 210 -31.30 21.04 32.09
CA GLU A 210 -31.59 21.11 30.65
C GLU A 210 -31.26 19.80 29.93
N LEU A 211 -30.23 19.05 30.36
CA LEU A 211 -29.93 17.72 29.84
C LEU A 211 -31.02 16.71 30.21
N ASP A 212 -31.53 16.70 31.45
CA ASP A 212 -32.62 15.81 31.85
C ASP A 212 -33.91 16.11 31.07
N LYS A 213 -34.23 17.40 30.89
CA LYS A 213 -35.36 17.81 30.04
C LYS A 213 -35.17 17.38 28.60
N ASN A 214 -33.97 17.54 28.03
CA ASN A 214 -33.69 17.20 26.65
C ASN A 214 -33.66 15.68 26.43
N TRP A 215 -33.15 14.92 27.40
CA TRP A 215 -33.13 13.46 27.38
C TRP A 215 -34.54 12.85 27.42
N GLN A 216 -35.46 13.48 28.16
CA GLN A 216 -36.87 13.10 28.20
C GLN A 216 -37.69 13.72 27.06
N SER A 217 -37.09 14.56 26.23
CA SER A 217 -37.77 15.23 25.13
C SER A 217 -37.89 14.30 23.94
N HIS A 218 -39.11 14.19 23.40
CA HIS A 218 -39.42 13.47 22.17
C HIS A 218 -39.40 14.40 20.93
N ALA A 219 -38.80 15.60 21.04
CA ALA A 219 -38.88 16.63 20.02
C ALA A 219 -38.27 16.22 18.65
N PHE A 220 -37.40 15.22 18.63
CA PHE A 220 -36.74 14.72 17.42
C PHE A 220 -37.08 13.25 17.11
N ASP A 221 -38.10 12.69 17.77
CA ASP A 221 -38.58 11.35 17.46
C ASP A 221 -39.13 11.33 16.03
N GLY A 222 -38.55 10.48 15.18
CA GLY A 222 -38.90 10.41 13.74
C GLY A 222 -38.12 11.36 12.84
N PHE A 223 -37.03 11.98 13.33
CA PHE A 223 -36.09 12.70 12.46
C PHE A 223 -35.28 11.71 11.61
N GLU A 224 -35.75 11.48 10.39
CA GLU A 224 -35.04 10.72 9.36
C GLU A 224 -34.60 11.67 8.25
N VAL A 225 -33.29 11.91 8.12
CA VAL A 225 -32.73 12.68 7.01
C VAL A 225 -31.81 11.79 6.20
N ASN A 226 -32.26 11.45 5.00
CA ASN A 226 -31.46 10.77 4.01
C ASN A 226 -30.78 11.84 3.13
N TRP A 227 -29.51 12.12 3.43
CA TRP A 227 -28.71 13.08 2.66
C TRP A 227 -28.35 12.57 1.26
N THR A 228 -28.57 11.28 1.00
CA THR A 228 -28.27 10.58 -0.24
C THR A 228 -29.44 9.72 -0.69
N GLU A 229 -29.56 9.49 -1.99
CA GLU A 229 -30.53 8.53 -2.53
C GLU A 229 -30.23 7.13 -1.98
N GLN A 230 -31.25 6.49 -1.40
CA GLN A 230 -31.08 5.15 -0.84
C GLN A 230 -30.97 4.12 -1.95
N GLN A 231 -29.84 3.41 -1.98
CA GLN A 231 -29.65 2.27 -2.87
C GLN A 231 -30.35 1.03 -2.30
N GLN A 232 -31.45 0.62 -2.94
CA GLN A 232 -32.32 -0.44 -2.42
C GLN A 232 -31.81 -1.86 -2.70
N THR A 233 -30.94 -2.04 -3.69
CA THR A 233 -30.49 -3.38 -4.12
C THR A 233 -28.99 -3.44 -4.27
N VAL A 234 -28.45 -4.63 -3.99
CA VAL A 234 -27.05 -4.94 -4.28
C VAL A 234 -26.87 -5.11 -5.78
N THR A 235 -25.90 -4.42 -6.37
CA THR A 235 -25.66 -4.41 -7.82
C THR A 235 -24.22 -4.74 -8.15
N CYS A 236 -23.99 -5.44 -9.26
CA CYS A 236 -22.63 -5.69 -9.76
C CYS A 236 -22.18 -4.47 -10.58
N GLN A 237 -21.23 -3.69 -10.07
CA GLN A 237 -20.70 -2.52 -10.78
C GLN A 237 -19.66 -2.91 -11.83
N HIS A 238 -18.72 -3.79 -11.48
CA HIS A 238 -17.62 -4.17 -12.35
C HIS A 238 -17.40 -5.67 -12.35
N THR A 239 -17.06 -6.22 -13.52
CA THR A 239 -16.62 -7.60 -13.70
C THR A 239 -15.26 -7.57 -14.35
N LEU A 240 -14.21 -7.66 -13.53
CA LEU A 240 -12.82 -7.54 -13.92
C LEU A 240 -12.26 -8.93 -14.22
N CYS A 241 -11.51 -9.06 -15.31
CA CYS A 241 -10.78 -10.28 -15.60
C CYS A 241 -9.52 -9.99 -16.42
N TYR A 242 -8.56 -10.90 -16.35
CA TYR A 242 -7.38 -10.85 -17.18
C TYR A 242 -7.39 -12.01 -18.19
N PRO A 243 -7.61 -11.76 -19.50
CA PRO A 243 -7.78 -12.82 -20.50
C PRO A 243 -6.63 -13.83 -20.56
N LEU A 244 -5.39 -13.41 -20.31
CA LEU A 244 -4.23 -14.31 -20.33
C LEU A 244 -4.24 -15.27 -19.13
N ALA A 245 -4.62 -14.81 -17.93
CA ALA A 245 -4.83 -15.68 -16.78
C ALA A 245 -5.99 -16.65 -17.01
N GLN A 246 -7.09 -16.19 -17.61
CA GLN A 246 -8.23 -17.05 -17.95
C GLN A 246 -7.89 -18.11 -19.00
N ALA A 247 -7.08 -17.76 -20.01
CA ALA A 247 -6.60 -18.70 -21.02
C ALA A 247 -5.75 -19.82 -20.40
N GLN A 248 -5.01 -19.52 -19.33
CA GLN A 248 -4.23 -20.47 -18.53
C GLN A 248 -5.05 -21.15 -17.43
N LYS A 249 -6.36 -20.89 -17.38
CA LYS A 249 -7.30 -21.41 -16.36
C LYS A 249 -6.87 -21.11 -14.93
N LEU A 250 -6.24 -19.95 -14.71
CA LEU A 250 -5.88 -19.50 -13.37
C LEU A 250 -7.12 -18.98 -12.63
N GLN A 251 -7.12 -19.17 -11.31
CA GLN A 251 -8.19 -18.81 -10.40
C GLN A 251 -7.80 -17.55 -9.63
N VAL A 252 -8.80 -16.80 -9.14
CA VAL A 252 -8.50 -15.71 -8.22
C VAL A 252 -8.27 -16.27 -6.82
N THR A 253 -7.07 -16.14 -6.30
CA THR A 253 -6.69 -16.65 -4.98
C THR A 253 -6.92 -15.63 -3.87
N SER A 254 -6.69 -14.35 -4.15
CA SER A 254 -6.83 -13.26 -3.18
C SER A 254 -7.16 -11.94 -3.85
N VAL A 255 -7.86 -11.08 -3.12
CA VAL A 255 -8.21 -9.71 -3.51
C VAL A 255 -7.87 -8.77 -2.36
N SER A 256 -7.38 -7.58 -2.67
CA SER A 256 -7.05 -6.56 -1.67
C SER A 256 -7.29 -5.17 -2.25
N TRP A 257 -7.68 -4.23 -1.39
CA TRP A 257 -7.91 -2.82 -1.72
C TRP A 257 -6.74 -1.96 -1.28
N ASN A 258 -6.37 -0.97 -2.10
CA ASN A 258 -5.31 -0.05 -1.75
C ASN A 258 -5.76 0.95 -0.67
N ALA A 259 -4.78 1.64 -0.07
CA ALA A 259 -5.02 2.61 1.01
C ALA A 259 -6.01 3.74 0.66
N THR A 260 -6.15 4.09 -0.63
CA THR A 260 -7.09 5.12 -1.12
C THR A 260 -8.48 4.57 -1.40
N GLY A 261 -8.66 3.25 -1.53
CA GLY A 261 -9.90 2.59 -1.94
C GLY A 261 -10.18 2.61 -3.44
N SER A 262 -9.46 3.38 -4.25
CA SER A 262 -9.68 3.48 -5.69
C SER A 262 -9.12 2.31 -6.52
N VAL A 263 -8.11 1.61 -6.01
CA VAL A 263 -7.43 0.53 -6.75
C VAL A 263 -7.66 -0.81 -6.05
N VAL A 264 -8.10 -1.79 -6.82
CA VAL A 264 -8.19 -3.19 -6.39
C VAL A 264 -7.06 -3.99 -7.02
N ALA A 265 -6.44 -4.85 -6.23
CA ALA A 265 -5.48 -5.85 -6.68
C ALA A 265 -6.10 -7.23 -6.55
N CYS A 266 -5.75 -8.12 -7.48
CA CYS A 266 -6.04 -9.53 -7.35
C CYS A 266 -4.83 -10.37 -7.75
N SER A 267 -4.70 -11.52 -7.09
CA SER A 267 -3.74 -12.56 -7.48
C SER A 267 -4.45 -13.66 -8.25
N TYR A 268 -3.77 -14.10 -9.29
CA TYR A 268 -4.10 -15.28 -10.06
C TYR A 268 -3.14 -16.40 -9.69
N GLY A 269 -3.68 -17.56 -9.33
CA GLY A 269 -2.92 -18.75 -8.98
C GLY A 269 -3.74 -20.01 -9.21
N ARG A 270 -3.22 -21.15 -8.74
CA ARG A 270 -3.94 -22.43 -8.72
C ARG A 270 -4.07 -22.95 -7.30
N LEU A 271 -5.27 -23.38 -6.93
CA LEU A 271 -5.55 -24.01 -5.63
C LEU A 271 -5.75 -25.53 -5.74
N ASP A 272 -5.97 -26.04 -6.97
CA ASP A 272 -6.55 -27.37 -7.20
C ASP A 272 -5.50 -28.47 -7.38
N ASP A 273 -4.29 -28.09 -7.77
CA ASP A 273 -3.21 -29.01 -8.09
C ASP A 273 -2.11 -28.77 -7.05
N GLY A 274 -1.77 -29.80 -6.27
CA GLY A 274 -0.60 -29.83 -5.37
C GLY A 274 0.73 -29.80 -6.13
N ASP A 275 0.75 -29.10 -7.26
CA ASP A 275 1.81 -29.12 -8.23
C ASP A 275 2.82 -28.05 -7.84
N TRP A 276 4.05 -28.54 -7.73
CA TRP A 276 5.28 -27.80 -7.96
C TRP A 276 5.33 -27.28 -9.41
N SER A 277 4.28 -26.58 -9.85
CA SER A 277 4.13 -26.12 -11.21
C SER A 277 5.09 -24.96 -11.45
N THR A 278 5.78 -25.00 -12.58
CA THR A 278 6.62 -23.91 -13.08
C THR A 278 5.80 -22.89 -13.87
N GLU A 279 4.46 -23.00 -13.83
CA GLU A 279 3.59 -22.11 -14.56
C GLU A 279 3.53 -20.74 -13.91
N LYS A 280 3.55 -19.73 -14.77
CA LYS A 280 3.54 -18.33 -14.37
C LYS A 280 2.19 -17.97 -13.79
N SER A 281 2.23 -17.20 -12.71
CA SER A 281 1.07 -16.59 -12.08
C SER A 281 1.12 -15.07 -12.25
N PHE A 282 0.03 -14.40 -11.92
CA PHE A 282 -0.07 -12.96 -12.17
C PHE A 282 -0.65 -12.22 -10.96
N VAL A 283 -0.11 -11.05 -10.70
CA VAL A 283 -0.75 -10.04 -9.84
C VAL A 283 -1.23 -8.92 -10.76
N CYS A 284 -2.50 -8.59 -10.69
CA CYS A 284 -3.12 -7.58 -11.53
C CYS A 284 -3.79 -6.51 -10.68
N THR A 285 -3.73 -5.26 -11.12
CA THR A 285 -4.41 -4.14 -10.46
C THR A 285 -5.35 -3.43 -11.42
N TRP A 286 -6.48 -2.94 -10.93
CA TRP A 286 -7.42 -2.11 -11.67
C TRP A 286 -7.73 -0.85 -10.86
N ASN A 287 -7.56 0.31 -11.48
CA ASN A 287 -8.00 1.57 -10.92
C ASN A 287 -9.45 1.83 -11.34
N LEU A 288 -10.38 1.82 -10.38
CA LEU A 288 -11.81 1.98 -10.61
C LEU A 288 -12.21 3.42 -10.95
N ASP A 289 -11.43 4.41 -10.51
CA ASP A 289 -11.70 5.83 -10.78
C ASP A 289 -11.25 6.25 -12.19
N ARG A 290 -10.57 5.37 -12.93
CA ARG A 290 -10.09 5.68 -14.28
C ARG A 290 -11.27 5.82 -15.24
N ARG A 291 -11.38 7.00 -15.87
CA ARG A 291 -12.33 7.22 -16.96
C ARG A 291 -12.07 6.23 -18.09
N GLY A 292 -13.11 5.50 -18.50
CA GLY A 292 -13.02 4.49 -19.55
C GLY A 292 -12.31 3.20 -19.12
N LEU A 293 -12.43 2.80 -17.85
CA LEU A 293 -11.97 1.50 -17.36
C LEU A 293 -12.40 0.37 -18.31
N ASN A 294 -11.42 -0.35 -18.84
CA ASN A 294 -11.66 -1.59 -19.57
C ASN A 294 -11.53 -2.77 -18.59
N PRO A 295 -12.62 -3.48 -18.27
CA PRO A 295 -12.58 -4.55 -17.27
C PRO A 295 -11.65 -5.72 -17.63
N LYS A 296 -11.39 -5.91 -18.92
CA LYS A 296 -10.50 -6.98 -19.44
C LYS A 296 -9.03 -6.59 -19.48
N GLN A 297 -8.71 -5.32 -19.20
CA GLN A 297 -7.35 -4.80 -19.29
C GLN A 297 -6.93 -4.21 -17.94
N PRO A 298 -6.12 -4.94 -17.16
CA PRO A 298 -5.56 -4.41 -15.91
C PRO A 298 -4.69 -3.18 -16.14
N SER A 299 -4.63 -2.32 -15.12
CA SER A 299 -3.81 -1.10 -15.09
C SER A 299 -2.33 -1.41 -14.91
N ALA A 300 -2.00 -2.42 -14.09
CA ALA A 300 -0.66 -2.97 -13.99
C ALA A 300 -0.73 -4.50 -13.83
N VAL A 301 0.29 -5.19 -14.36
CA VAL A 301 0.42 -6.65 -14.30
C VAL A 301 1.84 -6.98 -13.89
N VAL A 302 1.98 -7.84 -12.89
CA VAL A 302 3.26 -8.42 -12.49
C VAL A 302 3.18 -9.92 -12.73
N GLU A 303 4.14 -10.44 -13.48
CA GLU A 303 4.30 -11.87 -13.70
C GLU A 303 5.14 -12.46 -12.57
N VAL A 304 4.68 -13.57 -12.00
CA VAL A 304 5.28 -14.21 -10.83
C VAL A 304 5.62 -15.67 -11.16
N PRO A 305 6.81 -16.16 -10.78
CA PRO A 305 7.29 -17.49 -11.19
C PRO A 305 6.61 -18.67 -10.47
N SER A 306 5.78 -18.41 -9.46
CA SER A 306 5.04 -19.43 -8.69
C SER A 306 3.64 -18.90 -8.35
N SER A 307 2.71 -19.82 -8.07
CA SER A 307 1.34 -19.51 -7.64
C SER A 307 1.30 -18.52 -6.50
N VAL A 308 0.69 -17.36 -6.74
CA VAL A 308 0.44 -16.36 -5.70
C VAL A 308 -0.80 -16.80 -4.93
N MET A 309 -0.63 -17.03 -3.63
CA MET A 309 -1.67 -17.58 -2.77
C MET A 309 -2.45 -16.49 -2.03
N CYS A 310 -1.77 -15.42 -1.63
CA CYS A 310 -2.36 -14.31 -0.89
C CYS A 310 -1.75 -12.96 -1.28
N LEU A 311 -2.51 -11.88 -1.09
CA LEU A 311 -2.08 -10.51 -1.29
C LEU A 311 -2.55 -9.60 -0.15
N ALA A 312 -1.75 -8.56 0.14
CA ALA A 312 -2.17 -7.47 1.01
C ALA A 312 -1.54 -6.14 0.56
N PHE A 313 -2.37 -5.12 0.33
CA PHE A 313 -1.90 -3.76 0.15
C PHE A 313 -1.32 -3.17 1.43
N HIS A 314 -0.32 -2.30 1.26
CA HIS A 314 0.22 -1.54 2.37
C HIS A 314 -0.82 -0.52 2.90
N PRO A 315 -1.05 -0.43 4.22
CA PRO A 315 -2.11 0.41 4.80
C PRO A 315 -2.00 1.91 4.51
N THR A 316 -0.78 2.42 4.28
CA THR A 316 -0.53 3.85 4.01
C THR A 316 0.08 4.15 2.64
N GLN A 317 0.61 3.13 1.93
CA GLN A 317 1.36 3.34 0.69
C GLN A 317 0.59 2.67 -0.46
N PRO A 318 -0.12 3.44 -1.30
CA PRO A 318 -1.12 2.89 -2.21
C PRO A 318 -0.54 2.08 -3.38
N SER A 319 0.76 2.20 -3.66
CA SER A 319 1.44 1.43 -4.71
C SER A 319 2.09 0.14 -4.22
N HIS A 320 2.20 -0.08 -2.91
CA HIS A 320 2.92 -1.23 -2.36
C HIS A 320 1.98 -2.40 -2.06
N ILE A 321 2.34 -3.58 -2.55
CA ILE A 321 1.59 -4.83 -2.37
C ILE A 321 2.56 -5.90 -1.89
N ALA A 322 2.22 -6.62 -0.82
CA ALA A 322 2.89 -7.86 -0.45
C ALA A 322 2.10 -9.06 -0.98
N GLY A 323 2.79 -10.14 -1.30
CA GLY A 323 2.18 -11.42 -1.64
C GLY A 323 3.00 -12.61 -1.18
N GLY A 324 2.29 -13.65 -0.77
CA GLY A 324 2.85 -14.95 -0.41
C GLY A 324 2.70 -15.93 -1.57
N LEU A 325 3.76 -16.68 -1.84
CA LEU A 325 3.80 -17.68 -2.91
C LEU A 325 3.58 -19.09 -2.36
N TYR A 326 3.20 -20.00 -3.26
CA TYR A 326 3.15 -21.44 -2.98
C TYR A 326 4.52 -22.01 -2.64
N SER A 327 5.61 -21.42 -3.17
CA SER A 327 6.99 -21.83 -2.88
C SER A 327 7.46 -21.54 -1.45
N GLY A 328 6.67 -20.82 -0.64
CA GLY A 328 7.09 -20.32 0.68
C GLY A 328 7.74 -18.94 0.66
N GLU A 329 8.05 -18.40 -0.53
CA GLU A 329 8.61 -17.05 -0.65
C GLU A 329 7.55 -15.96 -0.41
N VAL A 330 7.99 -14.85 0.18
CA VAL A 330 7.19 -13.63 0.33
C VAL A 330 7.84 -12.52 -0.48
N LEU A 331 7.05 -11.88 -1.33
CA LEU A 331 7.48 -10.80 -2.22
C LEU A 331 6.71 -9.53 -1.90
N VAL A 332 7.36 -8.38 -2.12
CA VAL A 332 6.73 -7.06 -2.06
C VAL A 332 7.01 -6.34 -3.37
N TRP A 333 5.95 -5.81 -3.97
CA TRP A 333 6.00 -5.08 -5.22
C TRP A 333 5.59 -3.62 -5.03
N ASP A 334 6.23 -2.74 -5.79
CA ASP A 334 5.82 -1.35 -6.02
C ASP A 334 5.22 -1.22 -7.41
N MET A 335 3.90 -1.07 -7.44
CA MET A 335 3.13 -0.96 -8.67
C MET A 335 3.29 0.40 -9.37
N SER A 336 4.00 1.35 -8.75
CA SER A 336 4.35 2.62 -9.41
C SER A 336 5.49 2.46 -10.42
N ARG A 337 6.26 1.36 -10.33
CA ARG A 337 7.44 1.07 -11.16
C ARG A 337 7.16 -0.12 -12.08
N PRO A 338 6.61 0.08 -13.29
CA PRO A 338 6.16 -1.02 -14.15
C PRO A 338 7.30 -1.89 -14.72
N GLU A 339 8.50 -1.33 -14.91
CA GLU A 339 9.65 -2.07 -15.46
C GLU A 339 10.40 -2.90 -14.41
N ASP A 340 10.39 -2.45 -13.15
CA ASP A 340 11.04 -3.11 -12.01
C ASP A 340 10.16 -2.99 -10.77
N SER A 341 9.09 -3.80 -10.77
CA SER A 341 8.08 -3.74 -9.72
C SER A 341 8.55 -4.38 -8.42
N LEU A 342 9.54 -5.29 -8.43
CA LEU A 342 9.95 -5.99 -7.22
C LEU A 342 10.72 -5.04 -6.28
N LEU A 343 10.19 -4.83 -5.08
CA LEU A 343 10.85 -4.06 -4.01
C LEU A 343 11.70 -4.96 -3.13
N TRP A 344 11.08 -5.98 -2.55
CA TRP A 344 11.70 -6.87 -1.57
C TRP A 344 11.29 -8.31 -1.80
N ARG A 345 12.19 -9.23 -1.49
CA ARG A 345 11.93 -10.67 -1.49
C ARG A 345 12.53 -11.34 -0.26
N THR A 346 11.91 -12.41 0.20
CA THR A 346 12.59 -13.34 1.11
C THR A 346 13.73 -14.05 0.40
N GLY A 347 14.71 -14.51 1.17
CA GLY A 347 15.71 -15.46 0.68
C GLY A 347 15.10 -16.84 0.45
N MET A 348 15.93 -17.80 0.06
CA MET A 348 15.63 -19.23 0.20
C MET A 348 16.59 -19.76 1.27
N THR A 349 16.23 -19.54 2.54
CA THR A 349 17.05 -19.91 3.71
C THR A 349 16.23 -20.79 4.66
N ASP A 350 16.88 -21.42 5.63
CA ASP A 350 16.19 -22.22 6.65
C ASP A 350 15.18 -21.40 7.48
N ASP A 351 15.34 -20.08 7.49
CA ASP A 351 14.47 -19.11 8.16
C ASP A 351 13.18 -18.80 7.39
N THR A 352 13.13 -19.14 6.10
CA THR A 352 11.97 -18.87 5.26
C THR A 352 10.95 -20.00 5.32
N HIS A 353 9.72 -19.72 4.88
CA HIS A 353 8.71 -20.77 4.85
C HIS A 353 9.09 -21.85 3.86
N THR A 354 8.87 -23.11 4.23
CA THR A 354 9.10 -24.27 3.34
C THR A 354 7.84 -24.67 2.58
N ASP A 355 6.70 -24.17 3.06
CA ASP A 355 5.36 -24.55 2.64
C ASP A 355 4.58 -23.32 2.15
N PRO A 356 3.46 -23.49 1.42
CA PRO A 356 2.68 -22.39 0.86
C PRO A 356 2.28 -21.32 1.88
N VAL A 357 2.52 -20.05 1.54
CA VAL A 357 2.13 -18.91 2.38
C VAL A 357 0.66 -18.57 2.13
N TYR A 358 -0.21 -18.96 3.05
CA TYR A 358 -1.67 -18.77 2.89
C TYR A 358 -2.15 -17.36 3.19
N GLN A 359 -1.43 -16.60 4.01
CA GLN A 359 -1.80 -15.21 4.29
C GLN A 359 -0.59 -14.35 4.63
N VAL A 360 -0.63 -13.10 4.15
CA VAL A 360 0.29 -12.02 4.51
C VAL A 360 -0.49 -10.86 5.12
N ALA A 361 0.11 -10.17 6.09
CA ALA A 361 -0.50 -9.03 6.77
C ALA A 361 0.53 -7.96 7.11
N TRP A 362 0.16 -6.69 6.97
CA TRP A 362 0.98 -5.56 7.37
C TRP A 362 0.67 -5.15 8.81
N LEU A 363 1.71 -4.93 9.62
CA LEU A 363 1.58 -4.56 11.03
C LEU A 363 2.37 -3.30 11.33
N PRO A 364 1.81 -2.32 12.05
CA PRO A 364 2.55 -1.13 12.44
C PRO A 364 3.67 -1.51 13.42
N GLU A 365 4.85 -0.92 13.24
CA GLU A 365 5.98 -1.14 14.15
C GLU A 365 5.67 -0.46 15.51
N PRO A 366 5.86 -1.14 16.66
CA PRO A 366 5.47 -0.60 17.97
C PRO A 366 6.09 0.75 18.33
N ARG A 367 7.27 1.06 17.79
CA ARG A 367 8.03 2.29 18.07
C ARG A 367 7.79 3.40 17.04
N HIS A 368 7.31 3.05 15.84
CA HIS A 368 7.15 3.98 14.73
C HIS A 368 5.87 3.64 13.99
N SER A 369 4.76 4.31 14.32
CA SER A 369 3.46 4.07 13.70
C SER A 369 3.43 4.26 12.17
N HIS A 370 4.41 4.98 11.62
CA HIS A 370 4.56 5.19 10.17
C HIS A 370 5.33 4.07 9.46
N ARG A 371 5.97 3.17 10.21
CA ARG A 371 6.68 2.00 9.67
C ARG A 371 5.83 0.76 9.86
N PHE A 372 5.85 -0.10 8.85
CA PHE A 372 5.14 -1.37 8.88
C PHE A 372 6.12 -2.53 8.72
N GLN A 373 5.86 -3.59 9.45
CA GLN A 373 6.47 -4.90 9.30
C GLN A 373 5.50 -5.80 8.53
N LEU A 374 6.05 -6.79 7.84
CA LEU A 374 5.27 -7.75 7.08
C LEU A 374 5.23 -9.07 7.84
N LEU A 375 4.04 -9.60 8.09
CA LEU A 375 3.85 -10.90 8.71
C LEU A 375 3.38 -11.91 7.66
N SER A 376 3.90 -13.13 7.71
CA SER A 376 3.46 -14.26 6.88
C SER A 376 3.12 -15.48 7.73
N VAL A 377 2.12 -16.23 7.27
CA VAL A 377 1.70 -17.52 7.86
C VAL A 377 1.66 -18.61 6.79
N SER A 378 2.05 -19.82 7.17
CA SER A 378 2.16 -20.97 6.28
C SER A 378 1.74 -22.27 6.97
N THR A 379 1.50 -23.32 6.16
CA THR A 379 1.22 -24.67 6.66
C THR A 379 2.42 -25.37 7.28
N ASP A 380 3.63 -24.79 7.20
CA ASP A 380 4.79 -25.21 8.00
C ASP A 380 4.62 -24.90 9.52
N GLY A 381 3.51 -24.27 9.91
CA GLY A 381 3.21 -23.94 11.30
C GLY A 381 4.06 -22.80 11.87
N LYS A 382 4.77 -22.06 11.02
CA LYS A 382 5.51 -20.85 11.41
C LYS A 382 4.68 -19.60 11.15
N VAL A 383 4.88 -18.61 12.01
CA VAL A 383 4.40 -17.24 11.83
C VAL A 383 5.63 -16.33 11.88
N LEU A 384 5.96 -15.68 10.77
CA LEU A 384 7.24 -14.98 10.60
C LEU A 384 7.02 -13.48 10.38
N LEU A 385 7.82 -12.65 11.04
CA LEU A 385 7.82 -11.19 10.94
C LEU A 385 9.06 -10.70 10.22
N TRP A 386 8.82 -10.01 9.11
CA TRP A 386 9.82 -9.50 8.20
C TRP A 386 9.91 -7.98 8.26
N GLN A 387 11.12 -7.47 8.12
CA GLN A 387 11.37 -6.06 7.93
C GLN A 387 12.16 -5.84 6.63
N ALA A 388 11.82 -4.75 5.93
CA ALA A 388 12.56 -4.32 4.75
C ALA A 388 14.01 -3.96 5.14
N ALA A 389 14.98 -4.68 4.56
CA ALA A 389 16.39 -4.36 4.66
C ALA A 389 16.88 -3.65 3.39
N GLY A 390 17.96 -2.87 3.50
CA GLY A 390 18.46 -1.94 2.47
C GLY A 390 19.02 -2.53 1.17
N SER A 391 18.69 -3.78 0.82
CA SER A 391 19.25 -4.50 -0.34
C SER A 391 18.20 -5.30 -1.13
N GLY A 392 16.94 -4.85 -1.16
CA GLY A 392 15.87 -5.55 -1.85
C GLY A 392 15.50 -6.90 -1.21
N GLN A 393 15.87 -7.09 0.06
CA GLN A 393 15.62 -8.32 0.81
C GLN A 393 14.74 -8.05 2.03
N LEU A 394 13.89 -9.01 2.33
CA LEU A 394 13.16 -9.12 3.59
C LEU A 394 14.01 -9.87 4.61
N GLN A 395 14.29 -9.24 5.74
CA GLN A 395 15.02 -9.85 6.83
C GLN A 395 14.06 -10.32 7.91
N LEU A 396 14.25 -11.55 8.39
CA LEU A 396 13.52 -12.07 9.53
C LEU A 396 13.91 -11.28 10.79
N THR A 397 12.90 -10.74 11.47
CA THR A 397 13.08 -9.97 12.71
C THR A 397 12.62 -10.76 13.92
N GLU A 398 11.47 -11.41 13.81
CA GLU A 398 10.87 -12.23 14.86
C GLU A 398 10.13 -13.41 14.23
N GLY A 399 9.97 -14.50 14.98
CA GLY A 399 9.28 -15.67 14.48
C GLY A 399 8.63 -16.49 15.58
N PHE A 400 7.55 -17.17 15.22
CA PHE A 400 6.78 -18.02 16.10
C PHE A 400 6.55 -19.38 15.43
N ALA A 401 6.38 -20.43 16.22
CA ALA A 401 6.07 -21.77 15.73
C ALA A 401 4.97 -22.42 16.56
N LEU A 402 4.02 -23.07 15.88
CA LEU A 402 2.95 -23.84 16.49
C LEU A 402 3.35 -25.32 16.61
N VAL A 403 3.76 -25.70 17.81
CA VAL A 403 4.16 -27.05 18.14
C VAL A 403 3.05 -27.74 18.94
N VAL A 404 2.57 -28.90 18.49
CA VAL A 404 1.42 -29.62 19.10
C VAL A 404 1.55 -29.79 20.62
N GLN A 405 2.75 -30.01 21.17
CA GLN A 405 2.94 -30.18 22.61
C GLN A 405 2.73 -28.90 23.42
N GLN A 406 2.90 -27.72 22.81
CA GLN A 406 2.78 -26.42 23.47
C GLN A 406 1.42 -25.75 23.25
N ILE A 407 0.54 -26.37 22.46
CA ILE A 407 -0.82 -25.85 22.26
C ILE A 407 -1.66 -26.14 23.51
N PRO A 408 -2.26 -25.11 24.14
CA PRO A 408 -3.11 -25.27 25.31
C PRO A 408 -4.28 -26.21 25.02
N ARG A 409 -4.44 -27.27 25.82
CA ARG A 409 -5.48 -28.27 25.60
C ARG A 409 -6.79 -27.84 26.25
N ASN A 410 -7.87 -27.89 25.47
CA ASN A 410 -9.21 -27.90 26.03
C ASN A 410 -9.63 -29.35 26.36
N THR A 411 -10.40 -29.57 27.43
CA THR A 411 -10.70 -30.87 28.05
C THR A 411 -11.42 -31.89 27.15
N LYS A 412 -11.74 -31.54 25.90
CA LYS A 412 -12.46 -32.38 24.93
C LYS A 412 -11.61 -32.87 23.74
N LEU A 413 -10.36 -32.44 23.57
CA LEU A 413 -9.50 -32.95 22.49
C LEU A 413 -8.93 -34.33 22.85
N LYS A 414 -9.25 -35.35 22.03
CA LYS A 414 -8.66 -36.70 22.13
C LYS A 414 -7.13 -36.60 22.06
N LYS A 415 -6.43 -37.44 22.84
CA LYS A 415 -4.96 -37.47 22.89
C LYS A 415 -4.38 -37.53 21.47
N PRO A 416 -3.41 -36.66 21.11
CA PRO A 416 -2.72 -36.79 19.85
C PRO A 416 -1.99 -38.14 19.79
N THR A 417 -1.99 -38.77 18.62
CA THR A 417 -1.06 -39.84 18.29
C THR A 417 0.35 -39.33 18.52
N ARG A 418 1.17 -40.09 19.25
CA ARG A 418 2.50 -39.72 19.70
C ARG A 418 3.38 -39.28 18.51
N GLY A 419 3.66 -37.98 18.37
CA GLY A 419 4.48 -37.39 17.32
C GLY A 419 4.75 -35.90 17.57
N GLU A 420 5.95 -35.44 17.20
CA GLU A 420 6.35 -34.01 17.22
C GLU A 420 5.96 -33.40 15.87
N THR A 421 4.68 -33.12 15.70
CA THR A 421 4.14 -32.55 14.45
C THR A 421 3.89 -31.07 14.64
N GLU A 422 4.29 -30.26 13.67
CA GLU A 422 3.93 -28.84 13.59
C GLU A 422 2.46 -28.71 13.16
N VAL A 423 1.80 -27.62 13.55
CA VAL A 423 0.39 -27.37 13.19
C VAL A 423 0.32 -26.30 12.13
N GLY A 424 -0.08 -26.70 10.92
CA GLY A 424 -0.22 -25.78 9.80
C GLY A 424 -1.25 -24.69 10.04
N VAL A 425 -0.93 -23.49 9.55
CA VAL A 425 -1.76 -22.28 9.65
C VAL A 425 -2.27 -21.90 8.27
N THR A 426 -3.56 -21.64 8.18
CA THR A 426 -4.27 -21.37 6.93
C THR A 426 -4.93 -19.99 6.93
N ALA A 427 -5.17 -19.39 8.10
CA ALA A 427 -5.78 -18.08 8.23
C ALA A 427 -5.29 -17.31 9.47
N LEU A 428 -5.38 -15.99 9.41
CA LEU A 428 -4.91 -15.06 10.42
C LEU A 428 -5.82 -13.83 10.50
N ALA A 429 -6.13 -13.38 11.72
CA ALA A 429 -6.78 -12.09 11.94
C ALA A 429 -6.25 -11.41 13.20
N PHE A 430 -5.85 -10.14 13.08
CA PHE A 430 -5.45 -9.31 14.22
C PHE A 430 -6.66 -8.64 14.88
N SER A 431 -6.57 -8.41 16.19
CA SER A 431 -7.54 -7.58 16.90
C SER A 431 -7.29 -6.10 16.60
N SER A 432 -8.35 -5.36 16.26
CA SER A 432 -8.27 -3.89 16.10
C SER A 432 -7.99 -3.15 17.41
N PHE A 433 -8.16 -3.83 18.55
CA PHE A 433 -8.04 -3.25 19.90
C PHE A 433 -6.70 -3.53 20.58
N ASP A 434 -6.02 -4.61 20.18
CA ASP A 434 -4.72 -5.00 20.72
C ASP A 434 -3.83 -5.52 19.59
N PRO A 435 -2.78 -4.77 19.19
CA PRO A 435 -1.90 -5.14 18.09
C PRO A 435 -1.04 -6.37 18.41
N SER A 436 -0.95 -6.78 19.68
CA SER A 436 -0.24 -8.00 20.06
C SER A 436 -1.10 -9.25 19.94
N LEU A 437 -2.42 -9.12 19.84
CA LEU A 437 -3.38 -10.22 19.88
C LEU A 437 -3.89 -10.57 18.49
N PHE A 438 -3.83 -11.86 18.16
CA PHE A 438 -4.33 -12.36 16.89
C PHE A 438 -4.92 -13.76 17.04
N ILE A 439 -5.80 -14.12 16.11
CA ILE A 439 -6.40 -15.45 16.00
C ILE A 439 -5.81 -16.15 14.79
N LEU A 440 -5.43 -17.41 14.97
CA LEU A 440 -4.98 -18.29 13.90
C LEU A 440 -6.05 -19.33 13.59
N GLY A 441 -6.34 -19.52 12.30
CA GLY A 441 -7.03 -20.68 11.78
C GLY A 441 -6.02 -21.77 11.45
N THR A 442 -6.26 -22.97 11.95
CA THR A 442 -5.36 -24.11 11.72
C THR A 442 -5.96 -25.08 10.70
N GLU A 443 -5.10 -25.83 10.03
CA GLU A 443 -5.49 -26.94 9.15
C GLU A 443 -6.23 -28.04 9.93
N GLY A 444 -5.92 -28.20 11.21
CA GLY A 444 -6.60 -29.13 12.12
C GLY A 444 -8.02 -28.70 12.53
N GLY A 445 -8.48 -27.53 12.08
CA GLY A 445 -9.84 -27.04 12.29
C GLY A 445 -10.10 -26.32 13.60
N PHE A 446 -9.13 -26.24 14.52
CA PHE A 446 -9.29 -25.50 15.77
C PHE A 446 -8.73 -24.08 15.64
N PRO A 447 -9.51 -23.04 15.97
CA PRO A 447 -8.97 -21.70 16.10
C PRO A 447 -8.06 -21.61 17.33
N LEU A 448 -7.00 -20.80 17.23
CA LEU A 448 -6.06 -20.53 18.32
C LEU A 448 -6.00 -19.03 18.62
N LYS A 449 -6.10 -18.68 19.89
CA LYS A 449 -5.76 -17.34 20.38
C LYS A 449 -4.25 -17.25 20.58
N CYS A 450 -3.63 -16.29 19.94
CA CYS A 450 -2.18 -16.13 19.93
C CYS A 450 -1.79 -14.69 20.30
N SER A 451 -0.58 -14.53 20.85
CA SER A 451 -0.03 -13.21 21.12
C SER A 451 1.44 -13.11 20.74
N THR A 452 1.82 -11.98 20.15
CA THR A 452 3.21 -11.67 19.79
C THR A 452 4.07 -11.34 21.01
N ALA A 453 3.44 -10.97 22.14
CA ALA A 453 4.12 -10.62 23.39
C ALA A 453 4.60 -11.83 24.20
N VAL A 454 4.32 -13.06 23.74
CA VAL A 454 4.73 -14.28 24.44
C VAL A 454 6.21 -14.57 24.23
N GLU A 455 6.97 -14.69 25.32
CA GLU A 455 8.42 -14.96 25.30
C GLU A 455 8.80 -16.45 25.42
N VAL A 456 7.82 -17.35 25.51
CA VAL A 456 8.05 -18.79 25.63
C VAL A 456 8.69 -19.33 24.36
N ALA A 457 9.87 -19.95 24.46
CA ALA A 457 10.54 -20.57 23.32
C ALA A 457 9.73 -21.75 22.74
N ALA A 458 9.68 -21.87 21.42
CA ALA A 458 9.06 -22.99 20.73
C ALA A 458 9.97 -24.23 20.78
N LEU A 459 9.39 -25.39 21.01
CA LEU A 459 10.08 -26.69 21.03
C LEU A 459 10.19 -27.29 19.61
N THR A 460 10.54 -26.47 18.62
CA THR A 460 10.80 -26.97 17.24
C THR A 460 12.22 -27.52 17.13
N ARG A 461 12.40 -28.52 16.26
CA ARG A 461 13.71 -29.06 15.89
C ARG A 461 14.28 -28.43 14.61
N MET A 462 13.52 -27.53 13.98
CA MET A 462 13.92 -26.93 12.72
C MET A 462 15.06 -25.95 12.91
N PRO A 463 16.11 -26.00 12.06
CA PRO A 463 17.14 -24.99 12.08
C PRO A 463 16.52 -23.63 11.77
N SER A 464 16.81 -22.65 12.62
CA SER A 464 16.42 -21.25 12.44
C SER A 464 17.54 -20.41 13.03
N SER A 465 17.93 -19.35 12.34
CA SER A 465 18.93 -18.39 12.80
C SER A 465 18.45 -17.62 14.03
N LEU A 466 17.12 -17.50 14.20
CA LEU A 466 16.48 -16.86 15.34
C LEU A 466 15.65 -17.87 16.16
N PRO A 467 15.68 -17.81 17.49
CA PRO A 467 14.88 -18.68 18.34
C PRO A 467 13.38 -18.34 18.17
N LEU A 468 12.62 -19.31 17.67
CA LEU A 468 11.17 -19.16 17.50
C LEU A 468 10.45 -19.26 18.85
N ARG A 469 9.31 -18.57 18.98
CA ARG A 469 8.48 -18.54 20.20
C ARG A 469 7.14 -19.26 19.98
N ALA A 470 6.55 -19.79 21.04
CA ALA A 470 5.25 -20.44 21.00
C ALA A 470 4.15 -19.39 21.28
N PRO A 471 3.33 -19.00 20.28
CA PRO A 471 2.43 -17.86 20.41
C PRO A 471 1.07 -18.22 21.03
N ALA A 472 0.71 -19.51 21.07
CA ALA A 472 -0.61 -19.99 21.44
C ALA A 472 -0.90 -19.85 22.95
N GLN A 473 -2.01 -19.19 23.28
CA GLN A 473 -2.48 -18.94 24.64
C GLN A 473 -3.77 -19.68 24.97
N PHE A 474 -4.63 -19.91 23.97
CA PHE A 474 -5.93 -20.56 24.17
C PHE A 474 -6.41 -21.26 22.90
N THR A 475 -7.15 -22.35 23.06
CA THR A 475 -7.69 -23.16 21.95
C THR A 475 -9.21 -23.20 22.02
N PHE A 476 -9.86 -22.83 20.93
CA PHE A 476 -11.31 -22.85 20.77
C PHE A 476 -11.78 -24.22 20.30
N SER A 477 -13.09 -24.48 20.35
CA SER A 477 -13.63 -25.73 19.80
C SER A 477 -13.35 -25.82 18.29
N PRO A 478 -13.06 -27.02 17.79
CA PRO A 478 -12.75 -27.21 16.39
C PRO A 478 -13.99 -27.15 15.50
N HIS A 479 -13.78 -26.65 14.28
CA HIS A 479 -14.60 -26.93 13.11
C HIS A 479 -14.51 -28.41 12.72
N GLY A 480 -15.40 -28.84 11.82
CA GLY A 480 -15.38 -30.18 11.23
C GLY A 480 -14.19 -30.46 10.28
N GLY A 481 -13.33 -29.47 10.03
CA GLY A 481 -12.10 -29.58 9.24
C GLY A 481 -11.36 -28.24 9.12
N PRO A 482 -10.42 -28.08 8.17
CA PRO A 482 -9.59 -26.90 8.02
C PRO A 482 -10.36 -25.57 8.04
N ILE A 483 -9.80 -24.59 8.74
CA ILE A 483 -10.31 -23.21 8.74
C ILE A 483 -9.71 -22.48 7.54
N TYR A 484 -10.51 -21.87 6.67
CA TYR A 484 -9.99 -21.10 5.54
C TYR A 484 -9.96 -19.60 5.79
N SER A 485 -10.79 -19.10 6.72
CA SER A 485 -10.83 -17.68 7.01
C SER A 485 -11.23 -17.40 8.44
N VAL A 486 -10.61 -16.36 9.00
CA VAL A 486 -10.91 -15.81 10.32
C VAL A 486 -11.05 -14.30 10.16
N SER A 487 -11.96 -13.68 10.91
CA SER A 487 -12.14 -12.23 10.92
C SER A 487 -12.46 -11.76 12.34
N CYS A 488 -11.59 -10.95 12.93
CA CYS A 488 -11.88 -10.27 14.20
C CYS A 488 -12.94 -9.18 13.99
N SER A 489 -13.77 -8.94 15.00
CA SER A 489 -14.73 -7.83 14.98
C SER A 489 -14.00 -6.50 15.12
N PRO A 490 -14.26 -5.51 14.24
CA PRO A 490 -13.73 -4.16 14.41
C PRO A 490 -14.48 -3.37 15.49
N PHE A 491 -15.62 -3.87 15.97
CA PHE A 491 -16.51 -3.17 16.91
C PHE A 491 -16.43 -3.71 18.34
N HIS A 492 -16.05 -4.97 18.52
CA HIS A 492 -15.95 -5.57 19.85
C HIS A 492 -14.68 -6.40 20.03
N ARG A 493 -13.89 -6.05 21.06
CA ARG A 493 -12.54 -6.60 21.31
C ARG A 493 -12.45 -8.11 21.48
N ASN A 494 -13.55 -8.76 21.87
CA ASN A 494 -13.57 -10.20 22.17
C ASN A 494 -14.29 -11.02 21.11
N LEU A 495 -14.87 -10.44 20.05
CA LEU A 495 -15.61 -11.22 19.06
C LEU A 495 -14.78 -11.49 17.82
N PHE A 496 -14.90 -12.69 17.28
CA PHE A 496 -14.35 -13.04 15.97
C PHE A 496 -15.18 -14.13 15.28
N LEU A 497 -15.10 -14.15 13.96
CA LEU A 497 -15.71 -15.15 13.09
C LEU A 497 -14.65 -16.13 12.60
N SER A 498 -15.02 -17.39 12.44
CA SER A 498 -14.22 -18.39 11.73
C SER A 498 -15.10 -19.21 10.78
N ALA A 499 -14.54 -19.56 9.63
CA ALA A 499 -15.20 -20.32 8.59
C ALA A 499 -14.25 -21.36 8.00
N GLY A 500 -14.77 -22.54 7.64
CA GLY A 500 -13.95 -23.66 7.16
C GLY A 500 -14.67 -24.65 6.26
N THR A 501 -14.12 -25.85 6.18
CA THR A 501 -14.60 -26.93 5.30
C THR A 501 -15.94 -27.55 5.73
N ASP A 502 -16.42 -27.24 6.92
CA ASP A 502 -17.70 -27.76 7.44
C ASP A 502 -18.91 -26.96 6.96
N GLY A 503 -18.68 -25.88 6.20
CA GLY A 503 -19.76 -25.02 5.70
C GLY A 503 -20.39 -24.15 6.79
N HIS A 504 -19.81 -24.15 8.00
CA HIS A 504 -20.28 -23.38 9.12
C HIS A 504 -19.46 -22.11 9.31
N ILE A 505 -20.15 -21.05 9.71
CA ILE A 505 -19.53 -19.90 10.36
C ILE A 505 -19.75 -20.02 11.85
N HIS A 506 -18.68 -19.87 12.62
CA HIS A 506 -18.73 -19.84 14.06
C HIS A 506 -18.39 -18.43 14.55
N LEU A 507 -19.30 -17.85 15.31
CA LEU A 507 -19.07 -16.63 16.07
C LEU A 507 -18.54 -17.03 17.44
N TYR A 508 -17.32 -16.61 17.73
CA TYR A 508 -16.64 -16.91 18.99
C TYR A 508 -16.48 -15.66 19.85
N SER A 509 -16.51 -15.87 21.16
CA SER A 509 -15.96 -14.92 22.13
C SER A 509 -14.59 -15.41 22.59
N MET A 510 -13.58 -14.54 22.56
CA MET A 510 -12.22 -14.80 23.03
C MET A 510 -12.13 -15.14 24.53
N LEU A 511 -13.25 -15.05 25.25
CA LEU A 511 -13.37 -15.37 26.67
C LEU A 511 -13.84 -16.81 26.93
N GLN A 512 -14.34 -17.52 25.90
CA GLN A 512 -14.85 -18.88 26.06
C GLN A 512 -14.44 -19.79 24.91
N ALA A 513 -14.44 -21.10 25.15
CA ALA A 513 -14.00 -22.08 24.17
C ALA A 513 -15.06 -22.44 23.13
N GLN A 514 -16.33 -22.48 23.51
CA GLN A 514 -17.43 -22.84 22.62
C GLN A 514 -17.87 -21.63 21.79
N PRO A 515 -18.36 -21.83 20.55
CA PRO A 515 -18.92 -20.73 19.78
C PRO A 515 -20.16 -20.19 20.48
N LEU A 516 -20.36 -18.88 20.39
CA LEU A 516 -21.61 -18.23 20.78
C LEU A 516 -22.73 -18.64 19.80
N THR A 517 -22.41 -18.72 18.51
CA THR A 517 -23.37 -19.07 17.48
C THR A 517 -22.68 -19.83 16.35
N SER A 518 -23.34 -20.85 15.84
CA SER A 518 -22.89 -21.64 14.70
C SER A 518 -23.95 -21.59 13.60
N LEU A 519 -23.60 -21.02 12.45
CA LEU A 519 -24.48 -20.80 11.31
C LEU A 519 -24.07 -21.73 10.18
N GLN A 520 -24.95 -22.65 9.74
CA GLN A 520 -24.70 -23.42 8.51
C GLN A 520 -25.12 -22.57 7.31
N LEU A 521 -24.15 -22.14 6.52
CA LEU A 521 -24.39 -21.23 5.39
C LEU A 521 -24.29 -21.91 4.02
N SER A 522 -23.44 -22.93 3.90
CA SER A 522 -23.31 -23.75 2.70
C SER A 522 -23.27 -25.23 3.09
N HIS A 523 -23.69 -26.11 2.19
CA HIS A 523 -23.50 -27.56 2.35
C HIS A 523 -22.10 -28.02 1.89
N LYS A 524 -21.31 -27.12 1.29
CA LYS A 524 -19.92 -27.33 0.89
C LYS A 524 -18.98 -26.50 1.78
N TYR A 525 -17.90 -26.02 1.22
CA TYR A 525 -16.87 -25.25 1.90
C TYR A 525 -17.20 -23.76 1.96
N LEU A 526 -16.77 -23.09 3.03
CA LEU A 526 -16.69 -21.64 3.07
C LEU A 526 -15.22 -21.24 3.01
N PHE A 527 -14.86 -20.44 2.00
CA PHE A 527 -13.46 -20.07 1.76
C PHE A 527 -13.09 -18.73 2.38
N SER A 528 -14.05 -17.81 2.51
CA SER A 528 -13.79 -16.49 3.06
C SER A 528 -14.93 -15.99 3.94
N VAL A 529 -14.59 -15.31 5.02
CA VAL A 529 -15.51 -14.56 5.88
C VAL A 529 -14.87 -13.22 6.23
N ARG A 530 -15.67 -12.15 6.13
CA ARG A 530 -15.26 -10.80 6.51
C ARG A 530 -16.36 -10.11 7.28
N TRP A 531 -16.00 -9.53 8.42
CA TRP A 531 -16.88 -8.60 9.14
C TRP A 531 -17.04 -7.31 8.33
N SER A 532 -18.23 -6.71 8.35
CA SER A 532 -18.42 -5.37 7.80
C SER A 532 -17.53 -4.35 8.54
N PRO A 533 -16.87 -3.43 7.84
CA PRO A 533 -16.10 -2.37 8.50
C PRO A 533 -16.99 -1.27 9.09
N VAL A 534 -18.28 -1.21 8.73
CA VAL A 534 -19.20 -0.11 9.09
C VAL A 534 -20.38 -0.53 9.96
N ARG A 535 -20.86 -1.77 9.85
CA ARG A 535 -22.02 -2.25 10.62
C ARG A 535 -21.62 -3.36 11.62
N PRO A 536 -21.86 -3.19 12.93
CA PRO A 536 -21.51 -4.16 13.96
C PRO A 536 -22.09 -5.56 13.80
N LEU A 537 -23.30 -5.70 13.27
CA LEU A 537 -24.01 -6.99 13.20
C LEU A 537 -23.97 -7.64 11.81
N VAL A 538 -23.19 -7.07 10.89
CA VAL A 538 -23.13 -7.52 9.49
C VAL A 538 -21.80 -8.17 9.17
N PHE A 539 -21.86 -9.29 8.46
CA PHE A 539 -20.70 -9.91 7.84
C PHE A 539 -21.08 -10.52 6.49
N ALA A 540 -20.05 -10.82 5.70
CA ALA A 540 -20.16 -11.44 4.40
C ALA A 540 -19.33 -12.72 4.34
N ALA A 541 -19.81 -13.70 3.57
CA ALA A 541 -19.18 -14.99 3.40
C ALA A 541 -19.14 -15.41 1.93
N ALA A 542 -18.04 -16.04 1.53
CA ALA A 542 -17.86 -16.63 0.20
C ALA A 542 -17.94 -18.16 0.29
N SER A 543 -18.82 -18.73 -0.51
CA SER A 543 -19.14 -20.16 -0.50
C SER A 543 -18.57 -20.90 -1.72
N GLY A 544 -18.29 -22.17 -1.50
CA GLY A 544 -17.88 -23.13 -2.53
C GLY A 544 -18.99 -23.51 -3.51
N GLU A 545 -20.20 -22.98 -3.33
CA GLU A 545 -21.34 -23.12 -4.25
C GLU A 545 -21.47 -21.92 -5.20
N GLY A 546 -20.52 -20.98 -5.17
CA GLY A 546 -20.46 -19.87 -6.12
C GLY A 546 -21.28 -18.65 -5.71
N ASP A 547 -21.75 -18.61 -4.47
CA ASP A 547 -22.53 -17.51 -3.90
C ASP A 547 -21.73 -16.72 -2.85
N ILE A 548 -22.04 -15.42 -2.80
CA ILE A 548 -21.67 -14.53 -1.70
C ILE A 548 -22.92 -14.36 -0.83
N GLN A 549 -22.77 -14.59 0.46
CA GLN A 549 -23.86 -14.44 1.41
C GLN A 549 -23.62 -13.25 2.32
N LEU A 550 -24.56 -12.32 2.36
CA LEU A 550 -24.60 -11.19 3.29
C LEU A 550 -25.54 -11.53 4.44
N PHE A 551 -25.05 -11.37 5.66
CA PHE A 551 -25.75 -11.74 6.86
C PHE A 551 -25.88 -10.54 7.78
N ASP A 552 -27.09 -10.29 8.27
CA ASP A 552 -27.39 -9.32 9.32
C ASP A 552 -27.97 -10.09 10.52
N LEU A 553 -27.18 -10.19 11.60
CA LEU A 553 -27.54 -10.91 12.82
C LEU A 553 -28.79 -10.34 13.50
N ARG A 554 -29.14 -9.08 13.21
CA ARG A 554 -30.37 -8.45 13.73
C ARG A 554 -31.63 -8.94 13.01
N LYS A 555 -31.51 -9.26 11.71
CA LYS A 555 -32.65 -9.67 10.87
C LYS A 555 -32.89 -11.18 10.93
N SER A 556 -31.83 -11.98 10.94
CA SER A 556 -31.93 -13.44 11.01
C SER A 556 -30.75 -14.02 11.78
N SER A 557 -31.01 -15.07 12.55
CA SER A 557 -29.98 -15.84 13.26
C SER A 557 -29.66 -17.17 12.57
N GLN A 558 -30.24 -17.47 11.40
CA GLN A 558 -29.99 -18.73 10.69
C GLN A 558 -29.85 -18.60 9.17
N LYS A 559 -30.52 -17.62 8.53
CA LYS A 559 -30.54 -17.50 7.08
C LYS A 559 -29.83 -16.23 6.62
N PRO A 560 -29.09 -16.27 5.50
CA PRO A 560 -28.52 -15.06 4.93
C PRO A 560 -29.63 -14.09 4.55
N THR A 561 -29.38 -12.80 4.78
CA THR A 561 -30.30 -11.72 4.41
C THR A 561 -30.36 -11.57 2.90
N VAL A 562 -29.20 -11.67 2.25
CA VAL A 562 -29.06 -11.65 0.78
C VAL A 562 -28.05 -12.72 0.37
N SER A 563 -28.37 -13.51 -0.65
CA SER A 563 -27.43 -14.41 -1.32
C SER A 563 -27.28 -13.98 -2.77
N ILE A 564 -26.05 -13.72 -3.18
CA ILE A 564 -25.66 -13.15 -4.47
C ILE A 564 -24.96 -14.25 -5.26
N LYS A 565 -25.49 -14.64 -6.41
CA LYS A 565 -24.81 -15.57 -7.30
C LYS A 565 -23.66 -14.87 -8.02
N GLN A 566 -22.43 -15.19 -7.63
CA GLN A 566 -21.24 -14.71 -8.31
C GLN A 566 -20.96 -15.51 -9.58
N THR A 567 -20.98 -16.83 -9.49
CA THR A 567 -20.76 -17.70 -10.64
C THR A 567 -22.09 -18.34 -11.08
N PRO A 568 -22.40 -18.35 -12.39
CA PRO A 568 -23.62 -18.99 -12.88
C PRO A 568 -23.54 -20.52 -12.88
N ASP A 569 -22.32 -21.07 -12.87
CA ASP A 569 -22.03 -22.50 -12.95
C ASP A 569 -21.66 -23.11 -11.59
N GLU A 570 -21.93 -22.41 -10.49
CA GLU A 570 -21.65 -22.84 -9.11
C GLU A 570 -20.18 -23.13 -8.83
N SER A 571 -19.27 -22.57 -9.64
CA SER A 571 -17.83 -22.60 -9.37
C SER A 571 -17.53 -21.81 -8.09
N PRO A 572 -16.60 -22.28 -7.23
CA PRO A 572 -16.30 -21.64 -5.95
C PRO A 572 -15.93 -20.16 -6.03
N VAL A 573 -16.32 -19.40 -5.00
CA VAL A 573 -15.75 -18.08 -4.68
C VAL A 573 -14.72 -18.28 -3.57
N TYR A 574 -13.47 -17.92 -3.83
CA TYR A 574 -12.35 -18.20 -2.91
C TYR A 574 -12.04 -17.05 -1.96
N CYS A 575 -12.22 -15.81 -2.41
CA CYS A 575 -11.80 -14.64 -1.65
C CYS A 575 -12.85 -13.52 -1.71
N LEU A 576 -12.89 -12.74 -0.63
CA LEU A 576 -13.86 -11.67 -0.40
C LEU A 576 -13.19 -10.59 0.45
N GLU A 577 -13.35 -9.31 0.05
CA GLU A 577 -12.77 -8.18 0.78
C GLU A 577 -13.62 -6.91 0.64
N PHE A 578 -14.00 -6.30 1.76
CA PHE A 578 -14.65 -4.99 1.80
C PHE A 578 -13.65 -3.89 1.51
N ASN A 579 -14.10 -2.84 0.83
CA ASN A 579 -13.30 -1.63 0.68
C ASN A 579 -13.44 -0.76 1.93
N LEU A 580 -12.32 -0.50 2.62
CA LEU A 580 -12.31 0.25 3.87
C LEU A 580 -12.52 1.76 3.69
N GLN A 581 -12.23 2.31 2.50
CA GLN A 581 -12.41 3.74 2.21
C GLN A 581 -13.75 4.01 1.53
N GLN A 582 -14.17 3.13 0.62
CA GLN A 582 -15.48 3.18 -0.04
C GLN A 582 -16.35 2.03 0.47
N THR A 583 -16.94 2.21 1.63
CA THR A 583 -17.57 1.13 2.43
C THR A 583 -18.79 0.48 1.78
N GLN A 584 -19.32 1.06 0.70
CA GLN A 584 -20.34 0.44 -0.15
C GLN A 584 -19.81 -0.63 -1.10
N LEU A 585 -18.49 -0.77 -1.28
CA LEU A 585 -17.91 -1.69 -2.27
C LEU A 585 -17.41 -2.99 -1.62
N LEU A 586 -17.73 -4.10 -2.27
CA LEU A 586 -17.30 -5.45 -1.91
C LEU A 586 -16.67 -6.14 -3.12
N ALA A 587 -15.40 -6.54 -3.01
CA ALA A 587 -14.73 -7.32 -4.03
C ALA A 587 -14.81 -8.80 -3.71
N ALA A 588 -14.99 -9.63 -4.74
CA ALA A 588 -15.00 -11.08 -4.60
C ALA A 588 -14.37 -11.75 -5.82
N GLY A 589 -13.56 -12.77 -5.60
CA GLY A 589 -12.81 -13.50 -6.63
C GLY A 589 -13.19 -14.97 -6.71
N ASP A 590 -13.33 -15.48 -7.94
CA ASP A 590 -13.82 -16.84 -8.19
C ASP A 590 -12.82 -17.77 -8.90
N ALA A 591 -13.19 -19.05 -8.98
CA ALA A 591 -12.44 -20.11 -9.64
C ALA A 591 -12.33 -19.97 -11.18
N LYS A 592 -13.03 -19.00 -11.80
CA LYS A 592 -12.91 -18.72 -13.24
C LYS A 592 -11.95 -17.59 -13.55
N GLY A 593 -11.21 -17.10 -12.56
CA GLY A 593 -10.30 -15.98 -12.74
C GLY A 593 -11.05 -14.65 -12.94
N VAL A 594 -12.27 -14.52 -12.39
CA VAL A 594 -13.07 -13.30 -12.47
C VAL A 594 -13.18 -12.67 -11.10
N VAL A 595 -12.97 -11.35 -11.04
CA VAL A 595 -13.22 -10.52 -9.86
C VAL A 595 -14.44 -9.67 -10.13
N LYS A 596 -15.45 -9.75 -9.25
CA LYS A 596 -16.62 -8.88 -9.32
C LYS A 596 -16.58 -7.87 -8.19
N ILE A 597 -16.90 -6.62 -8.52
CA ILE A 597 -17.08 -5.53 -7.57
C ILE A 597 -18.57 -5.28 -7.43
N TRP A 598 -19.07 -5.49 -6.23
CA TRP A 598 -20.46 -5.30 -5.85
C TRP A 598 -20.63 -4.00 -5.08
N GLN A 599 -21.64 -3.23 -5.45
CA GLN A 599 -22.12 -2.12 -4.66
C GLN A 599 -23.27 -2.59 -3.78
N LEU A 600 -23.08 -2.47 -2.48
CA LEU A 600 -24.01 -2.88 -1.44
C LEU A 600 -25.16 -1.86 -1.31
N SER A 601 -26.33 -2.34 -0.91
CA SER A 601 -27.47 -1.51 -0.54
C SER A 601 -27.22 -0.78 0.78
N THR A 602 -27.94 0.32 1.01
CA THR A 602 -27.81 1.14 2.24
C THR A 602 -28.04 0.33 3.51
N GLU A 603 -28.87 -0.72 3.42
CA GLU A 603 -29.13 -1.63 4.53
C GLU A 603 -27.86 -2.31 5.04
N PHE A 604 -26.79 -2.46 4.25
CA PHE A 604 -25.54 -3.11 4.71
C PHE A 604 -24.43 -2.10 5.02
N THR A 605 -24.63 -0.82 4.69
CA THR A 605 -23.61 0.22 4.82
C THR A 605 -23.92 1.22 5.93
N GLU A 606 -25.19 1.44 6.25
CA GLU A 606 -25.62 2.40 7.26
C GLU A 606 -25.91 1.71 8.60
N GLN A 607 -25.21 2.13 9.66
CA GLN A 607 -25.43 1.59 11.00
C GLN A 607 -26.78 2.05 11.55
N ALA A 608 -27.65 1.09 11.90
CA ALA A 608 -28.90 1.39 12.56
C ALA A 608 -28.68 1.72 14.05
N PRO A 609 -29.63 2.42 14.69
CA PRO A 609 -29.54 2.75 16.11
C PRO A 609 -29.37 1.51 16.99
N ARG A 610 -28.52 1.64 18.01
CA ARG A 610 -28.21 0.63 19.05
C ARG A 610 -27.55 -0.66 18.59
N GLU A 611 -27.10 -0.77 17.34
CA GLU A 611 -26.43 -2.01 16.87
C GLU A 611 -25.19 -2.39 17.68
N THR A 612 -24.45 -1.41 18.19
CA THR A 612 -23.29 -1.69 19.06
C THR A 612 -23.74 -2.28 20.40
N GLU A 613 -24.83 -1.77 20.98
CA GLU A 613 -25.41 -2.30 22.23
C GLU A 613 -25.95 -3.72 22.02
N ASP A 614 -26.61 -3.97 20.89
CA ASP A 614 -27.11 -5.29 20.50
C ASP A 614 -25.95 -6.29 20.32
N LEU A 615 -24.82 -5.86 19.73
CA LEU A 615 -23.61 -6.69 19.62
C LEU A 615 -23.01 -7.01 21.00
N ASP A 616 -22.98 -6.03 21.91
CA ASP A 616 -22.49 -6.23 23.28
C ASP A 616 -23.40 -7.20 24.05
N GLN A 617 -24.71 -7.10 23.87
CA GLN A 617 -25.67 -8.07 24.43
C GLN A 617 -25.39 -9.47 23.88
N LEU A 618 -25.22 -9.64 22.57
CA LEU A 618 -24.88 -10.92 21.95
C LEU A 618 -23.57 -11.50 22.51
N ALA A 619 -22.58 -10.65 22.80
CA ALA A 619 -21.32 -11.07 23.41
C ALA A 619 -21.48 -11.56 24.87
N THR A 620 -22.54 -11.12 25.56
CA THR A 620 -22.75 -11.34 27.00
C THR A 620 -23.78 -12.43 27.28
N GLU A 621 -24.89 -12.48 26.52
CA GLU A 621 -26.02 -13.40 26.73
C GLU A 621 -25.67 -14.88 26.52
N VAL A 622 -24.63 -15.18 25.74
CA VAL A 622 -24.22 -16.56 25.46
C VAL A 622 -23.04 -17.01 26.35
N ALA A 623 -22.59 -16.15 27.26
CA ALA A 623 -21.56 -16.46 28.25
C ALA A 623 -22.12 -16.94 29.62
N SER A 624 -23.45 -16.91 29.80
CA SER A 624 -24.19 -17.46 30.96
C SER A 624 -24.76 -18.83 30.65
#